data_AF-A0A816BPU7-F1
#
_entry.id   AF-A0A816BPU7-F1
#
_cell.length_a   1.000
_cell.length_b   1.000
_cell.length_c   1.000
_cell.angle_alpha   90.00
_cell.angle_beta   90.00
_cell.angle_gamma   90.00
#
_symmetry.space_group_name_H-M   'P 1'
#
loop_
_entity.id
_entity.type
_entity.pdbx_description
1 polymer ?
#
loop_
_entity_poly.entity_id
_entity_poly.type
_entity_poly.pdbx_seq_one_letter_code
_entity_poly.pdbx_strand_id
1 'polypeptide(L)'
;MIVFLCLQILLSIIQVLSYPRYNSLISAQCKARCLYEYRTYHQQQRSLPSTFIDGKTKRLLTTNVLTLPWRSIWERCPRLITCSSCLIPCDLEPALLLANDQSCQAICSTLKSLECERSCLFIQKLYQQQSNCLTGNCQFCSSSDDCTDKIPQLYNVTAIERKSRRTVKLKWKSMGEKNLEPVFYVIEAQWMLPNIDLNQYELVSKWGFVKEEVSHTKAIIRNIQRDNRWYRFRVAAVTRHGHSGFSMTTKPFRLSNQSQILSPVLDPPGNFSVKGYQLNSDTLNLTLYWQKPDSPITGYQ
;
A
#
# COMPACT_ATOMS: atom_id res chain seq x y z
N MET A 1 -27.57 -4.91 -17.83
CA MET A 1 -26.37 -4.03 -17.77
C MET A 1 -26.04 -3.54 -16.36
N ILE A 2 -27.03 -3.23 -15.50
CA ILE A 2 -26.82 -2.76 -14.11
C ILE A 2 -26.25 -3.85 -13.18
N VAL A 3 -26.61 -5.13 -13.40
CA VAL A 3 -26.11 -6.26 -12.60
C VAL A 3 -24.61 -6.49 -12.78
N PHE A 4 -24.07 -6.27 -13.99
CA PHE A 4 -22.64 -6.42 -14.28
C PHE A 4 -21.77 -5.33 -13.64
N LEU A 5 -22.28 -4.09 -13.57
CA LEU A 5 -21.60 -2.98 -12.88
C LEU A 5 -21.58 -3.19 -11.37
N CYS A 6 -22.65 -3.73 -10.79
CA CYS A 6 -22.69 -4.05 -9.36
C CYS A 6 -21.73 -5.20 -9.01
N LEU A 7 -21.63 -6.23 -9.87
CA LEU A 7 -20.69 -7.33 -9.66
C LEU A 7 -19.23 -6.90 -9.79
N GLN A 8 -18.88 -6.01 -10.73
CA GLN A 8 -17.52 -5.47 -10.83
C GLN A 8 -17.15 -4.55 -9.66
N ILE A 9 -18.10 -3.75 -9.16
CA ILE A 9 -17.87 -2.92 -7.97
C ILE A 9 -17.70 -3.81 -6.74
N LEU A 10 -18.54 -4.83 -6.55
CA LEU A 10 -18.39 -5.83 -5.49
C LEU A 10 -17.07 -6.60 -5.61
N LEU A 11 -16.68 -7.05 -6.80
CA LEU A 11 -15.39 -7.72 -7.03
C LEU A 11 -14.20 -6.81 -6.72
N SER A 12 -14.28 -5.52 -7.05
CA SER A 12 -13.23 -4.55 -6.71
C SER A 12 -13.18 -4.18 -5.22
N ILE A 13 -14.30 -4.26 -4.51
CA ILE A 13 -14.36 -4.06 -3.04
C ILE A 13 -13.86 -5.31 -2.31
N ILE A 14 -14.17 -6.50 -2.83
CA ILE A 14 -13.76 -7.79 -2.25
C ILE A 14 -12.25 -8.02 -2.46
N GLN A 15 -11.69 -7.67 -3.62
CA GLN A 15 -10.25 -7.80 -3.88
C GLN A 15 -9.36 -6.92 -2.98
N VAL A 16 -9.91 -5.84 -2.40
CA VAL A 16 -9.16 -4.95 -1.49
C VAL A 16 -9.20 -5.45 -0.04
N LEU A 17 -10.07 -6.40 0.32
CA LEU A 17 -10.33 -6.75 1.73
C LEU A 17 -10.14 -8.23 2.09
N SER A 18 -9.63 -9.07 1.18
CA SER A 18 -9.39 -10.49 1.48
C SER A 18 -7.98 -10.99 1.14
N TYR A 19 -6.96 -10.12 1.09
CA TYR A 19 -5.60 -10.63 1.22
C TYR A 19 -5.40 -11.04 2.69
N PRO A 20 -5.10 -12.32 2.99
CA PRO A 20 -4.71 -12.66 4.35
C PRO A 20 -3.54 -11.74 4.75
N ARG A 21 -3.72 -11.04 5.87
CA ARG A 21 -2.85 -9.99 6.47
C ARG A 21 -1.35 -10.32 6.47
N TYR A 22 -1.02 -11.59 6.30
CA TYR A 22 0.26 -12.21 6.61
C TYR A 22 1.19 -12.28 5.39
N ASN A 23 0.65 -12.09 4.18
CA ASN A 23 1.44 -12.22 2.96
C ASN A 23 2.35 -11.02 2.73
N SER A 24 1.93 -9.81 3.11
CA SER A 24 2.63 -8.59 2.65
C SER A 24 4.01 -8.44 3.29
N LEU A 25 4.15 -8.68 4.61
CA LEU A 25 5.44 -8.62 5.30
C LEU A 25 6.39 -9.74 4.83
N ILE A 26 5.88 -10.97 4.74
CA ILE A 26 6.66 -12.14 4.30
C ILE A 26 7.07 -12.00 2.82
N SER A 27 6.14 -11.56 1.96
CA SER A 27 6.39 -11.25 0.55
C SER A 27 7.46 -10.18 0.40
N ALA A 28 7.34 -9.07 1.14
CA ALA A 28 8.32 -7.98 1.13
C ALA A 28 9.70 -8.46 1.59
N GLN A 29 9.77 -9.35 2.59
CA GLN A 29 11.03 -9.92 3.05
C GLN A 29 11.67 -10.83 2.00
N CYS A 30 10.88 -11.65 1.31
CA CYS A 30 11.32 -12.45 0.17
C CYS A 30 11.85 -11.56 -0.96
N LYS A 31 11.13 -10.49 -1.32
CA LYS A 31 11.55 -9.49 -2.32
C LYS A 31 12.86 -8.79 -1.93
N ALA A 32 13.00 -8.41 -0.65
CA ALA A 32 14.23 -7.81 -0.12
C ALA A 32 15.42 -8.75 -0.30
N ARG A 33 15.26 -10.04 0.03
CA ARG A 33 16.30 -11.05 -0.21
C ARG A 33 16.64 -11.14 -1.69
N CYS A 34 15.67 -11.26 -2.59
CA CYS A 34 15.91 -11.37 -4.03
C CYS A 34 16.72 -10.19 -4.59
N LEU A 35 16.39 -8.96 -4.20
CA LEU A 35 17.15 -7.78 -4.62
C LEU A 35 18.58 -7.81 -4.10
N TYR A 36 18.75 -8.18 -2.84
CA TYR A 36 20.07 -8.27 -2.22
C TYR A 36 20.94 -9.30 -2.95
N GLU A 37 20.44 -10.54 -3.11
CA GLU A 37 21.17 -11.63 -3.75
C GLU A 37 21.51 -11.31 -5.22
N TYR A 38 20.60 -10.64 -5.92
CA TYR A 38 20.87 -10.17 -7.28
C TYR A 38 22.07 -9.20 -7.32
N ARG A 39 22.16 -8.25 -6.38
CA ARG A 39 23.29 -7.32 -6.33
C ARG A 39 24.59 -8.02 -5.93
N THR A 40 24.57 -8.89 -4.93
CA THR A 40 25.77 -9.59 -4.45
C THR A 40 26.33 -10.54 -5.50
N TYR A 41 25.48 -11.24 -6.24
CA TYR A 41 25.89 -12.05 -7.38
C TYR A 41 26.71 -11.23 -8.40
N HIS A 42 26.21 -10.03 -8.75
CA HIS A 42 26.95 -9.12 -9.65
C HIS A 42 28.26 -8.58 -9.04
N GLN A 43 28.33 -8.42 -7.72
CA GLN A 43 29.55 -8.02 -7.03
C GLN A 43 30.62 -9.12 -7.12
N GLN A 44 30.24 -10.37 -6.86
CA GLN A 44 31.14 -11.53 -6.96
C GLN A 44 31.65 -11.75 -8.38
N GLN A 45 30.80 -11.52 -9.40
CA GLN A 45 31.23 -11.63 -10.79
C GLN A 45 32.28 -10.58 -11.20
N ARG A 46 32.26 -9.38 -10.60
CA ARG A 46 33.30 -8.36 -10.86
C ARG A 46 34.65 -8.69 -10.24
N SER A 47 34.67 -9.46 -9.16
CA SER A 47 35.93 -9.90 -8.53
C SER A 47 36.61 -11.05 -9.29
N LEU A 48 35.94 -11.67 -10.27
CA LEU A 48 36.55 -12.73 -11.08
C LEU A 48 37.49 -12.15 -12.15
N PRO A 49 38.62 -12.80 -12.45
CA PRO A 49 39.50 -12.43 -13.56
C PRO A 49 38.73 -12.40 -14.89
N SER A 50 39.04 -11.43 -15.75
CA SER A 50 38.32 -11.20 -17.03
C SER A 50 38.29 -12.42 -17.98
N THR A 51 39.18 -13.39 -17.78
CA THR A 51 39.29 -14.66 -18.51
C THR A 51 38.20 -15.68 -18.14
N PHE A 52 37.53 -15.51 -16.99
CA PHE A 52 36.48 -16.42 -16.49
C PHE A 52 35.05 -15.92 -16.75
N ILE A 53 34.89 -14.76 -17.38
CA ILE A 53 33.59 -14.12 -17.59
C ILE A 53 33.11 -14.37 -19.03
N ASP A 54 32.13 -15.27 -19.20
CA ASP A 54 31.41 -15.51 -20.47
C ASP A 54 30.91 -14.16 -21.09
N GLY A 55 30.96 -14.05 -22.42
CA GLY A 55 30.43 -12.93 -23.19
C GLY A 55 28.97 -12.54 -22.91
N LYS A 56 28.08 -13.47 -22.54
CA LYS A 56 26.72 -13.15 -22.05
C LYS A 56 26.76 -12.41 -20.71
N THR A 57 27.60 -12.88 -19.79
CA THR A 57 27.84 -12.26 -18.48
C THR A 57 28.47 -10.87 -18.62
N LYS A 58 29.38 -10.71 -19.60
CA LYS A 58 30.03 -9.45 -19.93
C LYS A 58 29.02 -8.37 -20.37
N ARG A 59 27.97 -8.74 -21.12
CA ARG A 59 26.86 -7.81 -21.48
C ARG A 59 25.98 -7.44 -20.29
N LEU A 60 25.73 -8.35 -19.35
CA LEU A 60 24.96 -8.07 -18.12
C LEU A 60 25.71 -7.14 -17.15
N LEU A 61 27.04 -7.27 -17.08
CA LEU A 61 27.95 -6.45 -16.26
C LEU A 61 28.12 -5.00 -16.74
N THR A 62 27.65 -4.66 -17.94
CA THR A 62 27.73 -3.28 -18.49
C THR A 62 26.83 -2.30 -17.73
N THR A 63 25.82 -2.79 -17.03
CA THR A 63 25.02 -1.96 -16.12
C THR A 63 25.68 -1.92 -14.74
N ASN A 64 25.98 -0.72 -14.24
CA ASN A 64 26.68 -0.52 -12.97
C ASN A 64 25.74 -0.76 -11.76
N VAL A 65 25.09 -1.94 -11.70
CA VAL A 65 24.07 -2.35 -10.71
C VAL A 65 24.51 -2.08 -9.27
N LEU A 66 25.81 -2.22 -8.98
CA LEU A 66 26.39 -1.99 -7.66
C LEU A 66 26.24 -0.55 -7.15
N THR A 67 26.15 0.41 -8.07
CA THR A 67 26.02 1.85 -7.75
C THR A 67 24.58 2.36 -7.83
N LEU A 68 23.67 1.55 -8.38
CA LEU A 68 22.28 1.96 -8.56
C LEU A 68 21.54 1.96 -7.22
N PRO A 69 20.65 2.94 -6.95
CA PRO A 69 19.73 2.84 -5.82
C PRO A 69 18.89 1.55 -5.90
N TRP A 70 18.55 0.96 -4.75
CA TRP A 70 17.75 -0.26 -4.68
C TRP A 70 16.43 -0.16 -5.45
N ARG A 71 15.79 1.00 -5.42
CA ARG A 71 14.59 1.29 -6.23
C ARG A 71 14.82 1.08 -7.72
N SER A 72 15.94 1.55 -8.25
CA SER A 72 16.27 1.40 -9.68
C SER A 72 16.56 -0.05 -10.04
N ILE A 73 17.09 -0.84 -9.10
CA ILE A 73 17.25 -2.29 -9.29
C ILE A 73 15.88 -2.96 -9.29
N TRP A 74 15.01 -2.62 -8.33
CA TRP A 74 13.64 -3.11 -8.25
C TRP A 74 12.84 -2.88 -9.53
N GLU A 75 12.90 -1.67 -10.10
CA GLU A 75 12.21 -1.33 -11.35
C GLU A 75 12.70 -2.15 -12.56
N ARG A 76 13.90 -2.73 -12.49
CA ARG A 76 14.48 -3.58 -13.54
C ARG A 76 14.30 -5.07 -13.27
N CYS A 77 14.21 -5.48 -12.01
CA CYS A 77 14.21 -6.87 -11.56
C CYS A 77 13.20 -7.77 -12.32
N PRO A 78 11.93 -7.37 -12.54
CA PRO A 78 10.97 -8.20 -13.28
C PRO A 78 11.36 -8.52 -14.74
N ARG A 79 12.30 -7.76 -15.32
CA ARG A 79 12.77 -7.96 -16.71
C ARG A 79 14.04 -8.81 -16.79
N LEU A 80 14.60 -9.20 -15.65
CA LEU A 80 15.89 -9.87 -15.55
C LEU A 80 15.63 -11.29 -15.06
N ILE A 81 15.92 -12.30 -15.89
CA ILE A 81 15.55 -13.71 -15.66
C ILE A 81 15.91 -14.18 -14.24
N THR A 82 17.14 -13.93 -13.79
CA THR A 82 17.61 -14.37 -12.46
C THR A 82 16.83 -13.71 -11.32
N CYS A 83 16.56 -12.41 -11.43
CA CYS A 83 15.83 -11.66 -10.42
C CYS A 83 14.33 -11.98 -10.46
N SER A 84 13.73 -12.04 -11.66
CA SER A 84 12.32 -12.38 -11.84
C SER A 84 11.99 -13.79 -11.34
N SER A 85 12.85 -14.78 -11.57
CA SER A 85 12.62 -16.14 -11.06
C SER A 85 12.64 -16.20 -9.54
N CYS A 86 13.50 -15.41 -8.88
CA CYS A 86 13.53 -15.29 -7.43
C CYS A 86 12.21 -14.71 -6.88
N LEU A 87 11.60 -13.76 -7.58
CA LEU A 87 10.38 -13.10 -7.13
C LEU A 87 9.12 -13.97 -7.20
N ILE A 88 9.10 -15.03 -8.03
CA ILE A 88 7.89 -15.82 -8.28
C ILE A 88 7.28 -16.37 -6.98
N PRO A 89 8.04 -17.04 -6.09
CA PRO A 89 7.48 -17.52 -4.82
C PRO A 89 7.06 -16.40 -3.86
N CYS A 90 7.64 -15.20 -4.00
CA CYS A 90 7.37 -14.07 -3.11
C CYS A 90 5.95 -13.54 -3.23
N ASP A 91 5.28 -13.76 -4.36
CA ASP A 91 3.92 -13.27 -4.62
C ASP A 91 2.86 -14.39 -4.57
N LEU A 92 3.24 -15.61 -4.18
CA LEU A 92 2.30 -16.74 -4.04
C LEU A 92 1.44 -16.62 -2.78
N GLU A 93 0.21 -17.15 -2.87
CA GLU A 93 -0.68 -17.25 -1.73
C GLU A 93 -0.19 -18.31 -0.71
N PRO A 94 -0.42 -18.13 0.60
CA PRO A 94 -0.02 -19.07 1.64
C PRO A 94 -0.51 -20.49 1.40
N ALA A 95 -1.71 -20.65 0.84
CA ALA A 95 -2.26 -21.96 0.51
C ALA A 95 -1.34 -22.72 -0.47
N LEU A 96 -0.73 -22.03 -1.44
CA LEU A 96 0.22 -22.59 -2.40
C LEU A 96 1.64 -22.77 -1.84
N LEU A 97 1.89 -22.23 -0.65
CA LEU A 97 3.21 -22.30 0.01
C LEU A 97 3.23 -23.36 1.11
N LEU A 98 2.10 -23.51 1.81
CA LEU A 98 1.94 -24.36 3.00
C LEU A 98 1.19 -25.67 2.73
N ALA A 99 0.53 -25.83 1.58
CA ALA A 99 0.01 -27.12 1.18
C ALA A 99 1.18 -28.10 0.99
N ASN A 100 1.03 -29.32 1.54
CA ASN A 100 2.03 -30.39 1.54
C ASN A 100 2.84 -30.46 0.22
N ASP A 101 4.01 -29.83 0.27
CA ASP A 101 5.17 -29.79 -0.63
C ASP A 101 5.07 -29.60 -2.15
N GLN A 102 3.90 -29.54 -2.80
CA GLN A 102 3.90 -29.65 -4.27
C GLN A 102 3.53 -28.40 -5.07
N SER A 103 2.94 -27.34 -4.52
CA SER A 103 2.54 -26.19 -5.37
C SER A 103 3.73 -25.28 -5.70
N CYS A 104 4.40 -24.74 -4.70
CA CYS A 104 5.55 -23.86 -4.90
C CYS A 104 6.78 -24.58 -5.49
N GLN A 105 7.10 -25.78 -5.00
CA GLN A 105 8.23 -26.56 -5.53
C GLN A 105 7.98 -27.04 -6.97
N ALA A 106 6.74 -27.40 -7.34
CA ALA A 106 6.45 -27.77 -8.73
C ALA A 106 6.58 -26.58 -9.68
N ILE A 107 6.08 -25.39 -9.28
CA ILE A 107 6.27 -24.15 -10.07
C ILE A 107 7.76 -23.94 -10.34
N CYS A 108 8.61 -24.02 -9.32
CA CYS A 108 10.04 -23.81 -9.47
C CYS A 108 10.74 -24.92 -10.29
N SER A 109 10.32 -26.17 -10.11
CA SER A 109 10.81 -27.33 -10.90
C SER A 109 10.48 -27.18 -12.38
N THR A 110 9.26 -26.75 -12.72
CA THR A 110 8.85 -26.47 -14.11
C THR A 110 9.71 -25.38 -14.73
N LEU A 111 10.06 -24.35 -13.95
CA LEU A 111 10.94 -23.26 -14.38
C LEU A 111 12.42 -23.65 -14.42
N LYS A 112 12.80 -24.82 -13.88
CA LYS A 112 14.19 -25.28 -13.72
C LYS A 112 15.09 -24.19 -13.13
N SER A 113 14.59 -23.49 -12.10
CA SER A 113 15.24 -22.31 -11.55
C SER A 113 15.60 -22.47 -10.08
N LEU A 114 16.90 -22.58 -9.82
CA LEU A 114 17.45 -22.68 -8.46
C LEU A 114 17.11 -21.45 -7.60
N GLU A 115 17.04 -20.26 -8.19
CA GLU A 115 16.66 -19.03 -7.47
C GLU A 115 15.18 -19.04 -7.04
N CYS A 116 14.32 -19.65 -7.86
CA CYS A 116 12.93 -19.90 -7.47
C CYS A 116 12.88 -20.88 -6.29
N GLU A 117 13.55 -22.04 -6.39
CA GLU A 117 13.56 -23.06 -5.32
C GLU A 117 14.07 -22.49 -4.00
N ARG A 118 15.16 -21.71 -4.04
CA ARG A 118 15.71 -21.00 -2.87
C ARG A 118 14.72 -20.05 -2.23
N SER A 119 13.91 -19.35 -3.04
CA SER A 119 12.91 -18.40 -2.55
C SER A 119 11.70 -19.12 -1.98
N CYS A 120 11.33 -20.25 -2.57
CA CYS A 120 10.29 -21.15 -2.10
C CYS A 120 10.60 -21.70 -0.70
N LEU A 121 11.79 -22.27 -0.50
CA LEU A 121 12.20 -22.78 0.81
C LEU A 121 12.27 -21.67 1.87
N PHE A 122 12.74 -20.48 1.47
CA PHE A 122 12.84 -19.34 2.38
C PHE A 122 11.48 -18.85 2.83
N ILE A 123 10.54 -18.69 1.93
CA ILE A 123 9.21 -18.19 2.29
C ILE A 123 8.46 -19.21 3.15
N GLN A 124 8.58 -20.52 2.85
CA GLN A 124 8.03 -21.59 3.70
C GLN A 124 8.57 -21.51 5.13
N LYS A 125 9.88 -21.34 5.30
CA LYS A 125 10.51 -21.16 6.61
C LYS A 125 9.98 -19.92 7.34
N LEU A 126 9.81 -18.79 6.64
CA LEU A 126 9.27 -17.58 7.24
C LEU A 126 7.85 -17.78 7.79
N TYR A 127 6.97 -18.45 7.04
CA TYR A 127 5.61 -18.74 7.53
C TYR A 127 5.61 -19.60 8.79
N GLN A 128 6.53 -20.57 8.91
CA GLN A 128 6.67 -21.41 10.11
C GLN A 128 7.17 -20.61 11.31
N GLN A 129 8.14 -19.70 11.11
CA GLN A 129 8.79 -18.95 12.18
C GLN A 129 8.00 -17.73 12.66
N GLN A 130 7.25 -17.08 11.77
CA GLN A 130 6.67 -15.77 12.04
C GLN A 130 5.23 -15.85 12.57
N SER A 131 4.62 -17.04 12.66
CA SER A 131 3.20 -17.25 12.98
C SER A 131 2.67 -16.42 14.18
N ASN A 132 3.47 -16.23 15.23
CA ASN A 132 3.10 -15.48 16.43
C ASN A 132 3.23 -13.95 16.31
N CYS A 133 3.87 -13.47 15.24
CA CYS A 133 4.32 -12.09 15.06
C CYS A 133 3.50 -11.30 14.01
N LEU A 134 2.40 -11.88 13.59
CA LEU A 134 1.70 -11.48 12.37
C LEU A 134 0.59 -10.43 12.57
N THR A 135 0.20 -10.17 13.81
CA THR A 135 -0.96 -9.31 14.15
C THR A 135 -0.60 -8.07 14.98
N GLY A 136 0.63 -7.98 15.47
CA GLY A 136 1.07 -6.93 16.40
C GLY A 136 2.17 -6.03 15.86
N ASN A 137 2.66 -5.13 16.72
CA ASN A 137 3.83 -4.30 16.45
C ASN A 137 5.13 -5.05 16.73
N CYS A 138 5.14 -6.37 16.57
CA CYS A 138 6.32 -7.14 16.93
C CYS A 138 7.42 -6.91 15.88
N GLN A 139 8.65 -6.81 16.37
CA GLN A 139 9.82 -6.93 15.55
C GLN A 139 10.11 -8.42 15.35
N PHE A 140 10.47 -8.82 14.14
CA PHE A 140 10.84 -10.19 13.82
C PHE A 140 12.23 -10.22 13.21
N CYS A 141 13.05 -11.19 13.65
CA CYS A 141 14.37 -11.49 13.09
C CYS A 141 14.36 -12.93 12.55
N SER A 142 14.86 -13.12 11.33
CA SER A 142 14.95 -14.46 10.71
C SER A 142 16.13 -15.30 11.21
N SER A 143 17.11 -14.65 11.84
CA SER A 143 18.23 -15.30 12.55
C SER A 143 18.03 -15.16 14.06
N SER A 144 18.67 -16.05 14.83
CA SER A 144 18.73 -15.95 16.30
C SER A 144 19.48 -14.71 16.78
N ASP A 145 20.32 -14.13 15.93
CA ASP A 145 21.10 -12.93 16.23
C ASP A 145 20.23 -11.68 16.22
N ASP A 146 20.61 -10.71 17.05
CA ASP A 146 20.01 -9.38 17.06
C ASP A 146 20.12 -8.74 15.67
N CYS A 147 18.97 -8.48 15.06
CA CYS A 147 18.86 -7.87 13.74
C CYS A 147 18.46 -6.39 13.80
N THR A 148 18.45 -5.79 15.00
CA THR A 148 17.98 -4.42 15.23
C THR A 148 18.76 -3.39 14.41
N ASP A 149 20.07 -3.58 14.21
CA ASP A 149 20.88 -2.68 13.38
C ASP A 149 20.62 -2.85 11.87
N LYS A 150 20.03 -3.98 11.47
CA LYS A 150 19.77 -4.35 10.07
C LYS A 150 18.32 -4.07 9.64
N ILE A 151 17.48 -3.61 10.57
CA ILE A 151 16.07 -3.28 10.33
C ILE A 151 15.86 -1.81 10.73
N PRO A 152 15.54 -0.94 9.76
CA PRO A 152 15.34 0.48 10.06
C PRO A 152 14.13 0.69 10.99
N GLN A 153 14.30 1.52 12.02
CA GLN A 153 13.20 1.94 12.88
C GLN A 153 12.45 3.13 12.29
N LEU A 154 11.12 3.07 12.30
CA LEU A 154 10.24 4.07 11.71
C LEU A 154 9.60 4.98 12.75
N TYR A 155 9.50 6.26 12.42
CA TYR A 155 8.84 7.25 13.28
C TYR A 155 8.26 8.40 12.44
N ASN A 156 7.40 9.20 13.08
CA ASN A 156 6.75 10.36 12.48
C ASN A 156 6.02 10.06 11.16
N VAL A 157 5.19 9.01 11.16
CA VAL A 157 4.32 8.69 10.02
C VAL A 157 3.21 9.73 9.93
N THR A 158 3.10 10.38 8.77
CA THR A 158 2.15 11.46 8.52
C THR A 158 1.42 11.27 7.19
N ALA A 159 0.12 11.52 7.20
CA ALA A 159 -0.75 11.48 6.02
C ALA A 159 -1.15 12.89 5.61
N ILE A 160 -0.99 13.23 4.33
CA ILE A 160 -1.29 14.54 3.79
C ILE A 160 -2.16 14.37 2.53
N GLU A 161 -3.31 15.03 2.48
CA GLU A 161 -4.14 15.05 1.28
C GLU A 161 -3.39 15.73 0.13
N ARG A 162 -3.50 15.17 -1.08
CA ARG A 162 -3.02 15.85 -2.28
C ARG A 162 -4.17 16.54 -2.99
N LYS A 163 -3.87 17.66 -3.67
CA LYS A 163 -4.82 18.35 -4.57
C LYS A 163 -5.43 17.44 -5.65
N SER A 164 -4.72 16.37 -6.02
CA SER A 164 -5.21 15.34 -6.95
C SER A 164 -6.33 14.51 -6.31
N ARG A 165 -7.42 14.28 -7.05
CA ARG A 165 -8.62 13.54 -6.60
C ARG A 165 -8.25 12.27 -5.81
N ARG A 166 -8.84 12.12 -4.63
CA ARG A 166 -8.82 10.88 -3.81
C ARG A 166 -7.40 10.31 -3.53
N THR A 167 -6.43 11.18 -3.34
CA THR A 167 -5.01 10.79 -3.21
C THR A 167 -4.41 11.28 -1.90
N VAL A 168 -3.71 10.38 -1.20
CA VAL A 168 -3.00 10.67 0.04
C VAL A 168 -1.49 10.48 -0.17
N LYS A 169 -0.70 11.42 0.31
CA LYS A 169 0.75 11.31 0.41
C LYS A 169 1.11 10.92 1.84
N LEU A 170 1.68 9.74 2.00
CA LEU A 170 2.31 9.33 3.24
C LEU A 170 3.79 9.73 3.24
N LYS A 171 4.28 10.15 4.40
CA LYS A 171 5.69 10.40 4.68
C LYS A 171 6.04 9.83 6.04
N TRP A 172 7.24 9.30 6.18
CA TRP A 172 7.80 8.84 7.44
C TRP A 172 9.29 9.16 7.52
N LYS A 173 9.85 9.06 8.73
CA LYS A 173 11.29 9.09 8.96
C LYS A 173 11.76 7.67 9.32
N SER A 174 13.02 7.40 9.02
CA SER A 174 13.67 6.10 9.23
C SER A 174 15.03 6.35 9.87
N MET A 175 15.32 5.67 10.98
CA MET A 175 16.67 5.57 11.55
C MET A 175 17.34 4.30 11.04
N GLY A 176 18.65 4.34 10.80
CA GLY A 176 19.43 3.27 10.21
C GLY A 176 20.16 3.71 8.94
N GLU A 177 21.23 2.98 8.60
CA GLU A 177 22.05 3.29 7.43
C GLU A 177 21.27 3.10 6.13
N LYS A 178 21.32 4.12 5.26
CA LYS A 178 20.65 4.08 3.97
C LYS A 178 21.52 3.35 2.96
N ASN A 179 20.88 2.59 2.06
CA ASN A 179 21.48 1.91 0.91
C ASN A 179 22.35 0.68 1.19
N LEU A 180 22.58 0.27 2.44
CA LEU A 180 23.22 -1.03 2.72
C LEU A 180 22.33 -2.20 2.32
N GLU A 181 21.06 -2.16 2.72
CA GLU A 181 20.08 -3.22 2.47
C GLU A 181 18.91 -2.69 1.63
N PRO A 182 18.27 -3.52 0.79
CA PRO A 182 16.99 -3.18 0.20
C PRO A 182 15.93 -3.17 1.31
N VAL A 183 15.31 -2.01 1.51
CA VAL A 183 14.26 -1.82 2.50
C VAL A 183 12.93 -1.68 1.78
N PHE A 184 12.01 -2.60 2.06
CA PHE A 184 10.63 -2.53 1.62
C PHE A 184 9.77 -1.92 2.73
N TYR A 185 9.00 -0.91 2.39
CA TYR A 185 8.02 -0.30 3.29
C TYR A 185 6.64 -0.82 2.95
N VAL A 186 6.09 -1.63 3.85
CA VAL A 186 4.74 -2.19 3.72
C VAL A 186 3.76 -1.27 4.42
N ILE A 187 2.73 -0.83 3.68
CA ILE A 187 1.76 0.16 4.13
C ILE A 187 0.39 -0.49 4.22
N GLU A 188 -0.21 -0.36 5.40
CA GLU A 188 -1.59 -0.76 5.64
C GLU A 188 -2.46 0.43 5.98
N ALA A 189 -3.74 0.29 5.65
CA ALA A 189 -4.77 1.23 6.08
C ALA A 189 -5.90 0.50 6.81
N GLN A 190 -6.51 1.23 7.73
CA GLN A 190 -7.74 0.88 8.41
C GLN A 190 -8.67 2.08 8.29
N TRP A 191 -9.96 1.83 8.13
CA TRP A 191 -10.97 2.88 8.09
C TRP A 191 -11.98 2.74 9.24
N MET A 192 -12.56 3.86 9.63
CA MET A 192 -13.62 3.97 10.63
C MET A 192 -14.62 5.05 10.20
N LEU A 193 -15.87 4.97 10.66
CA LEU A 193 -16.83 6.07 10.50
C LEU A 193 -16.55 7.20 11.52
N PRO A 194 -17.14 8.41 11.36
CA PRO A 194 -16.95 9.51 12.30
C PRO A 194 -17.63 9.23 13.64
N ASN A 195 -17.17 9.89 14.70
CA ASN A 195 -17.77 9.87 16.04
C ASN A 195 -17.87 8.48 16.69
N ILE A 196 -17.04 7.55 16.25
CA ILE A 196 -16.92 6.23 16.87
C ILE A 196 -15.84 6.29 17.95
N ASP A 197 -16.20 5.83 19.15
CA ASP A 197 -15.23 5.53 20.19
C ASP A 197 -14.45 4.26 19.81
N LEU A 198 -13.12 4.27 19.98
CA LEU A 198 -12.22 3.22 19.46
C LEU A 198 -12.44 1.84 20.08
N ASN A 199 -13.23 1.78 21.15
CA ASN A 199 -13.67 0.56 21.81
C ASN A 199 -14.81 -0.15 21.04
N GLN A 200 -15.42 0.49 20.05
CA GLN A 200 -16.48 -0.08 19.21
C GLN A 200 -15.87 -0.78 17.98
N TYR A 201 -15.22 -1.92 18.22
CA TYR A 201 -14.47 -2.69 17.23
C TYR A 201 -15.26 -3.06 15.97
N GLU A 202 -16.59 -3.20 16.05
CA GLU A 202 -17.45 -3.57 14.91
C GLU A 202 -17.52 -2.49 13.82
N LEU A 203 -17.27 -1.23 14.18
CA LEU A 203 -17.37 -0.09 13.26
C LEU A 203 -16.01 0.35 12.71
N VAL A 204 -14.96 -0.43 13.00
CA VAL A 204 -13.60 -0.23 12.53
C VAL A 204 -13.22 -1.37 11.61
N SER A 205 -12.76 -1.05 10.40
CA SER A 205 -12.33 -2.07 9.46
C SER A 205 -11.14 -2.85 9.99
N LYS A 206 -10.89 -4.02 9.41
CA LYS A 206 -9.57 -4.66 9.56
C LYS A 206 -8.51 -3.78 8.87
N TRP A 207 -7.29 -3.75 9.43
CA TRP A 207 -6.09 -3.38 8.69
C TRP A 207 -5.98 -4.21 7.41
N GLY A 208 -5.76 -3.55 6.29
CA GLY A 208 -5.52 -4.16 4.99
C GLY A 208 -4.33 -3.53 4.26
N PHE A 209 -3.62 -4.35 3.48
CA PHE A 209 -2.52 -3.90 2.62
C PHE A 209 -3.02 -2.89 1.58
N VAL A 210 -2.26 -1.82 1.41
CA VAL A 210 -2.58 -0.78 0.43
C VAL A 210 -1.45 -0.54 -0.56
N LYS A 211 -0.21 -0.60 -0.09
CA LYS A 211 0.94 -0.28 -0.93
C LYS A 211 2.24 -0.82 -0.34
N GLU A 212 3.17 -1.10 -1.23
CA GLU A 212 4.59 -1.36 -0.94
C GLU A 212 5.45 -0.28 -1.62
N GLU A 213 6.52 0.17 -0.97
CA GLU A 213 7.47 1.14 -1.52
C GLU A 213 8.92 0.74 -1.20
N VAL A 214 9.83 0.83 -2.18
CA VAL A 214 11.23 0.41 -2.01
C VAL A 214 12.15 1.60 -1.75
N SER A 215 12.86 1.54 -0.62
CA SER A 215 13.93 2.47 -0.18
C SER A 215 13.58 3.96 -0.15
N HIS A 216 12.30 4.32 -0.29
CA HIS A 216 11.82 5.69 -0.22
C HIS A 216 10.88 5.86 0.97
N THR A 217 11.11 6.88 1.79
CA THR A 217 10.30 7.14 3.00
C THR A 217 9.03 7.94 2.73
N LYS A 218 8.47 7.79 1.52
CA LYS A 218 7.27 8.47 1.06
C LYS A 218 6.50 7.57 0.09
N ALA A 219 5.18 7.54 0.22
CA ALA A 219 4.31 6.82 -0.69
C ALA A 219 3.12 7.66 -1.11
N ILE A 220 2.60 7.37 -2.29
CA ILE A 220 1.36 7.96 -2.80
C ILE A 220 0.34 6.85 -2.91
N ILE A 221 -0.75 6.99 -2.15
CA ILE A 221 -1.92 6.12 -2.19
C ILE A 221 -3.00 6.82 -3.00
N ARG A 222 -3.54 6.14 -4.00
CA ARG A 222 -4.59 6.64 -4.89
C ARG A 222 -5.92 5.96 -4.56
N ASN A 223 -7.01 6.50 -5.08
CA ASN A 223 -8.35 5.91 -5.01
C ASN A 223 -8.88 5.68 -3.58
N ILE A 224 -8.47 6.51 -2.62
CA ILE A 224 -9.04 6.47 -1.26
C ILE A 224 -10.52 6.86 -1.32
N GLN A 225 -11.38 6.07 -0.68
CA GLN A 225 -12.82 6.33 -0.67
C GLN A 225 -13.16 7.58 0.16
N ARG A 226 -14.22 8.29 -0.21
CA ARG A 226 -14.60 9.58 0.41
C ARG A 226 -15.83 9.45 1.30
N ASP A 227 -16.27 8.21 1.52
CA ASP A 227 -17.63 7.84 1.91
C ASP A 227 -17.82 8.03 3.43
N ASN A 228 -17.56 9.25 3.92
CA ASN A 228 -17.57 9.60 5.34
C ASN A 228 -16.60 8.76 6.20
N ARG A 229 -15.49 8.28 5.60
CA ARG A 229 -14.52 7.43 6.30
C ARG A 229 -13.31 8.22 6.76
N TRP A 230 -12.91 7.95 7.99
CA TRP A 230 -11.61 8.32 8.54
C TRP A 230 -10.65 7.15 8.35
N TYR A 231 -9.44 7.44 7.91
CA TYR A 231 -8.39 6.48 7.65
C TYR A 231 -7.28 6.64 8.67
N ARG A 232 -6.70 5.51 9.08
CA ARG A 232 -5.42 5.43 9.75
C ARG A 232 -4.48 4.64 8.89
N PHE A 233 -3.22 5.05 8.89
CA PHE A 233 -2.16 4.35 8.18
C PHE A 233 -1.08 3.92 9.15
N ARG A 234 -0.46 2.78 8.86
CA ARG A 234 0.73 2.29 9.56
C ARG A 234 1.72 1.74 8.55
N VAL A 235 3.00 1.80 8.87
CA VAL A 235 4.09 1.40 7.97
C VAL A 235 5.03 0.47 8.71
N ALA A 236 5.45 -0.63 8.08
CA ALA A 236 6.53 -1.48 8.56
C ALA A 236 7.73 -1.39 7.63
N ALA A 237 8.94 -1.40 8.19
CA ALA A 237 10.16 -1.56 7.43
C ALA A 237 10.52 -3.05 7.38
N VAL A 238 10.85 -3.55 6.20
CA VAL A 238 11.14 -4.95 5.94
C VAL A 238 12.45 -5.05 5.18
N THR A 239 13.37 -5.88 5.68
CA THR A 239 14.62 -6.25 5.02
C THR A 239 14.70 -7.77 4.94
N ARG A 240 15.72 -8.32 4.28
CA ARG A 240 15.91 -9.79 4.24
C ARG A 240 16.11 -10.41 5.63
N HIS A 241 16.52 -9.61 6.62
CA HIS A 241 16.78 -10.05 7.99
C HIS A 241 15.53 -10.11 8.86
N GLY A 242 14.46 -9.41 8.47
CA GLY A 242 13.21 -9.38 9.22
C GLY A 242 12.43 -8.09 9.02
N HIS A 243 11.54 -7.77 9.96
CA HIS A 243 10.74 -6.54 9.93
C HIS A 243 10.68 -5.81 11.27
N SER A 244 10.47 -4.50 11.21
CA SER A 244 10.37 -3.63 12.40
C SER A 244 9.07 -3.80 13.17
N GLY A 245 8.10 -4.52 12.59
CA GLY A 245 6.70 -4.40 12.99
C GLY A 245 6.10 -3.10 12.46
N PHE A 246 4.78 -2.96 12.59
CA PHE A 246 4.12 -1.74 12.16
C PHE A 246 4.38 -0.58 13.13
N SER A 247 4.63 0.59 12.55
CA SER A 247 4.75 1.85 13.27
C SER A 247 3.50 2.19 14.06
N MET A 248 3.62 3.17 14.96
CA MET A 248 2.47 3.91 15.44
C MET A 248 1.65 4.46 14.27
N THR A 249 0.33 4.44 14.43
CA THR A 249 -0.60 4.85 13.39
C THR A 249 -0.58 6.37 13.19
N THR A 250 -0.87 6.82 11.98
CA THR A 250 -1.15 8.25 11.75
C THR A 250 -2.33 8.72 12.59
N LYS A 251 -2.40 10.03 12.85
CA LYS A 251 -3.66 10.65 13.29
C LYS A 251 -4.78 10.28 12.29
N PRO A 252 -6.04 10.11 12.75
CA PRO A 252 -7.17 9.90 11.86
C PRO A 252 -7.18 10.95 10.74
N PHE A 253 -7.25 10.48 9.51
CA PHE A 253 -7.17 11.28 8.31
C PHE A 253 -8.46 11.13 7.51
N ARG A 254 -9.08 12.23 7.12
CA ARG A 254 -10.24 12.22 6.23
C ARG A 254 -9.94 13.05 4.99
N LEU A 255 -10.29 12.51 3.83
CA LEU A 255 -10.24 13.30 2.60
C LEU A 255 -11.28 14.41 2.65
N SER A 256 -10.90 15.60 2.18
CA SER A 256 -11.85 16.67 1.92
C SER A 256 -12.93 16.20 0.93
N ASN A 257 -14.18 16.50 1.26
CA ASN A 257 -15.28 16.36 0.32
C ASN A 257 -15.09 17.44 -0.75
N GLN A 258 -14.93 17.05 -2.02
CA GLN A 258 -14.85 18.02 -3.11
C GLN A 258 -16.10 18.91 -3.21
N SER A 259 -17.23 18.47 -2.64
CA SER A 259 -18.47 19.25 -2.53
C SER A 259 -18.34 20.50 -1.63
N GLN A 260 -17.35 20.57 -0.74
CA GLN A 260 -17.07 21.77 0.07
C GLN A 260 -16.06 22.72 -0.57
N ILE A 261 -15.35 22.28 -1.63
CA ILE A 261 -14.31 23.09 -2.27
C ILE A 261 -14.84 23.84 -3.51
N LEU A 262 -16.04 23.48 -4.01
CA LEU A 262 -16.59 24.02 -5.25
C LEU A 262 -17.95 24.73 -5.15
N SER A 263 -18.56 24.80 -3.97
CA SER A 263 -19.71 25.66 -3.76
C SER A 263 -19.30 26.77 -2.80
N PRO A 264 -19.30 28.06 -3.19
CA PRO A 264 -19.40 29.10 -2.19
C PRO A 264 -20.62 28.77 -1.33
N VAL A 265 -20.48 28.84 -0.02
CA VAL A 265 -21.60 28.73 0.90
C VAL A 265 -22.52 29.91 0.56
N LEU A 266 -23.52 29.67 -0.28
CA LEU A 266 -24.56 30.66 -0.55
C LEU A 266 -25.50 30.60 0.64
N ASP A 267 -25.64 31.72 1.34
CA ASP A 267 -26.63 31.83 2.39
C ASP A 267 -28.03 31.62 1.77
N PRO A 268 -28.89 30.78 2.36
CA PRO A 268 -30.26 30.62 1.86
C PRO A 268 -31.00 31.97 1.94
N PRO A 269 -31.96 32.24 1.05
CA PRO A 269 -32.76 33.46 1.14
C PRO A 269 -33.50 33.50 2.48
N GLY A 270 -33.34 34.61 3.21
CA GLY A 270 -33.97 34.81 4.51
C GLY A 270 -35.46 35.14 4.38
N ASN A 271 -36.21 35.00 5.48
CA ASN A 271 -37.59 35.51 5.60
C ASN A 271 -38.57 35.07 4.49
N PHE A 272 -38.52 33.79 4.11
CA PHE A 272 -39.48 33.21 3.17
C PHE A 272 -40.90 33.25 3.74
N SER A 273 -41.83 33.89 3.02
CA SER A 273 -43.24 33.97 3.42
C SER A 273 -44.17 34.08 2.21
N VAL A 274 -45.41 33.61 2.37
CA VAL A 274 -46.49 33.82 1.39
C VAL A 274 -47.19 35.13 1.73
N LYS A 275 -47.15 36.11 0.82
CA LYS A 275 -47.76 37.44 1.03
C LYS A 275 -49.20 37.53 0.57
N GLY A 276 -49.63 36.65 -0.32
CA GLY A 276 -50.99 36.61 -0.81
C GLY A 276 -51.27 35.34 -1.59
N TYR A 277 -52.52 34.91 -1.56
CA TYR A 277 -53.02 33.83 -2.39
C TYR A 277 -54.35 34.25 -3.02
N GLN A 278 -54.56 33.85 -4.27
CA GLN A 278 -55.83 34.00 -4.98
C GLN A 278 -56.21 32.64 -5.54
N LEU A 279 -57.39 32.17 -5.14
CA LEU A 279 -57.94 30.92 -5.65
C LEU A 279 -58.98 31.26 -6.73
N ASN A 280 -58.65 30.94 -7.97
CA ASN A 280 -59.60 30.93 -9.08
C ASN A 280 -60.19 29.52 -9.23
N SER A 281 -61.20 29.34 -10.08
CA SER A 281 -61.95 28.08 -10.23
C SER A 281 -61.07 26.84 -10.35
N ASP A 282 -59.90 26.94 -11.00
CA ASP A 282 -58.96 25.82 -11.19
C ASP A 282 -57.48 26.16 -10.96
N THR A 283 -57.17 27.38 -10.49
CA THR A 283 -55.77 27.82 -10.32
C THR A 283 -55.56 28.54 -9.00
N LEU A 284 -54.46 28.20 -8.30
CA LEU A 284 -54.00 28.88 -7.10
C LEU A 284 -52.82 29.77 -7.47
N ASN A 285 -53.04 31.08 -7.44
CA ASN A 285 -51.98 32.07 -7.62
C ASN A 285 -51.39 32.41 -6.26
N LEU A 286 -50.10 32.15 -6.08
CA LEU A 286 -49.36 32.46 -4.85
C LEU A 286 -48.38 33.60 -5.10
N THR A 287 -48.40 34.61 -4.22
CA THR A 287 -47.38 35.66 -4.18
C THR A 287 -46.41 35.34 -3.05
N LEU A 288 -45.16 35.04 -3.41
CA LEU A 288 -44.09 34.65 -2.51
C LEU A 288 -43.15 35.85 -2.25
N TYR A 289 -42.62 35.94 -1.03
CA TYR A 289 -41.65 36.95 -0.62
C TYR A 289 -40.45 36.29 0.06
N TRP A 290 -39.25 36.79 -0.23
CA TRP A 290 -38.02 36.39 0.43
C TRP A 290 -36.99 37.51 0.39
N GLN A 291 -36.03 37.47 1.31
CA GLN A 291 -34.92 38.40 1.41
C GLN A 291 -33.71 37.86 0.65
N LYS A 292 -33.04 38.74 -0.11
CA LYS A 292 -31.84 38.41 -0.86
C LYS A 292 -30.69 38.04 0.10
N PRO A 293 -29.95 36.96 -0.16
CA PRO A 293 -28.70 36.65 0.54
C PRO A 293 -27.66 37.78 0.40
N ASP A 294 -26.81 37.95 1.41
CA ASP A 294 -25.71 38.93 1.36
C ASP A 294 -24.63 38.55 0.32
N SER A 295 -24.55 37.26 0.00
CA SER A 295 -23.67 36.73 -1.04
C SER A 295 -24.16 37.09 -2.47
N PRO A 296 -23.26 37.38 -3.43
CA PRO A 296 -23.65 37.67 -4.81
C PRO A 296 -24.30 36.44 -5.47
N ILE A 297 -25.50 36.62 -6.03
CA ILE A 297 -26.29 35.55 -6.69
C ILE A 297 -26.62 35.91 -8.13
N THR A 298 -26.83 34.89 -8.97
CA THR A 298 -27.23 35.02 -10.38
C THR A 298 -28.73 34.72 -10.63
N GLY A 299 -29.44 34.20 -9.62
CA GLY A 299 -30.86 33.86 -9.70
C GLY A 299 -31.33 32.99 -8.53
N TYR A 300 -32.63 32.77 -8.43
CA TYR A 300 -33.27 31.83 -7.48
C TYR A 300 -33.80 30.62 -8.27
N GLN A 301 -33.79 29.44 -7.66
CA GLN A 301 -34.34 28.19 -8.21
C GLN A 301 -35.42 27.64 -7.31
#